data_AF-A0A5K0V6S6-F1
#
_entry.id   AF-A0A5K0V6S6-F1
#
_cell.length_a   1.000
_cell.length_b   1.000
_cell.length_c   1.000
_cell.angle_alpha   90.00
_cell.angle_beta   90.00
_cell.angle_gamma   90.00
#
_symmetry.space_group_name_H-M   'P 1'
#
loop_
_entity.id
_entity.type
_entity.pdbx_description
1 polymer ?
#
loop_
_entity_poly.entity_id
_entity_poly.type
_entity_poly.pdbx_seq_one_letter_code
_entity_poly.pdbx_strand_id
1 'polypeptide(L)'
;ALFYSALLCAREMLAPEDGSADLVRALNNRLIALSFHIREYYWVDMKKLNEIYRYKTEEYSYDAVNKFNIYPDQIPPWLVEWMPGRGGYLIGNLQPAHMDFRFFSLGNLWSVVSSLATSEQSEAILDLIEAKWTDLVAEMPVKICYPALEGEEWRIITGSDPKNT
;
A
#
# COMPACT_ATOMS: atom_id res chain seq x y z
N ALA A 1 6.28 3.24 -3.14
CA ALA A 1 6.91 4.39 -2.46
C ALA A 1 8.26 4.78 -3.07
N LEU A 2 9.31 3.95 -2.97
CA LEU A 2 10.67 4.29 -3.44
C LEU A 2 10.73 4.73 -4.91
N PHE A 3 10.04 4.02 -5.81
CA PHE A 3 9.99 4.38 -7.23
C PHE A 3 9.43 5.79 -7.47
N TYR A 4 8.36 6.17 -6.76
CA TYR A 4 7.78 7.51 -6.85
C TYR A 4 8.76 8.58 -6.39
N SER A 5 9.42 8.35 -5.25
CA SER A 5 10.43 9.27 -4.72
C SER A 5 11.63 9.41 -5.65
N ALA A 6 12.09 8.32 -6.27
CA ALA A 6 13.16 8.36 -7.26
C ALA A 6 12.77 9.17 -8.50
N LEU A 7 11.52 9.05 -8.98
CA LEU A 7 11.01 9.87 -10.08
C LEU A 7 10.96 11.37 -9.71
N LEU A 8 10.57 11.70 -8.48
CA LEU A 8 10.63 13.09 -8.00
C LEU A 8 12.07 13.62 -7.99
N CYS A 9 13.00 12.89 -7.40
CA CYS A 9 14.41 13.29 -7.37
C CYS A 9 15.00 13.42 -8.79
N ALA A 10 14.70 12.47 -9.68
CA ALA A 10 15.15 12.51 -11.06
C ALA A 10 14.63 13.75 -11.79
N ARG A 11 13.38 14.17 -11.55
CA ARG A 11 12.82 15.39 -12.14
C ARG A 11 13.63 16.64 -11.81
N GLU A 12 14.12 16.75 -10.57
CA GLU A 12 14.91 17.91 -10.12
C GLU A 12 16.36 17.87 -10.59
N MET A 13 16.91 16.67 -10.86
CA MET A 13 18.30 16.48 -11.26
C MET A 13 18.52 16.46 -12.78
N LEU A 14 17.47 16.19 -13.57
CA LEU A 14 17.60 16.10 -15.03
C LEU A 14 17.82 17.47 -15.66
N ALA A 15 18.96 17.61 -16.35
CA ALA A 15 19.28 18.82 -17.11
C ALA A 15 18.42 18.92 -18.39
N PRO A 16 17.98 20.15 -18.76
CA PRO A 16 17.30 20.39 -20.02
C PRO A 16 18.34 20.40 -21.17
N GLU A 17 18.69 19.22 -21.67
CA GLU A 17 19.54 19.02 -22.84
C GLU A 17 18.70 18.58 -24.05
N ASP A 18 19.25 18.73 -25.26
CA ASP A 18 18.60 18.29 -26.49
C ASP A 18 18.39 16.76 -26.46
N GLY A 19 17.14 16.34 -26.22
CA GLY A 19 16.72 14.93 -26.10
C GLY A 19 16.11 14.54 -24.75
N SER A 20 16.22 15.36 -23.70
CA SER A 20 15.66 15.05 -22.38
C SER A 20 14.16 15.37 -22.24
N ALA A 21 13.58 16.13 -23.18
CA ALA A 21 12.18 16.55 -23.15
C ALA A 21 11.19 15.37 -23.13
N ASP A 22 11.47 14.31 -23.90
CA ASP A 22 10.62 13.11 -23.93
C ASP A 22 10.69 12.33 -22.62
N LEU A 23 11.87 12.27 -21.99
CA LEU A 23 12.05 11.63 -20.69
C LEU A 23 11.34 12.41 -19.59
N VAL A 24 11.47 13.73 -19.56
CA VAL A 24 10.76 14.59 -18.60
C VAL A 24 9.25 14.45 -18.76
N ARG A 25 8.74 14.39 -20.00
CA ARG A 25 7.31 14.15 -20.27
C ARG A 25 6.86 12.78 -19.77
N ALA A 26 7.61 11.72 -20.06
CA ALA A 26 7.30 10.36 -19.61
C ALA A 26 7.31 10.26 -18.07
N LEU A 27 8.29 10.90 -17.43
CA LEU A 27 8.42 10.98 -15.98
C LEU A 27 7.20 11.67 -15.34
N ASN A 28 6.80 12.84 -15.86
CA ASN A 28 5.66 13.58 -15.34
C ASN A 28 4.35 12.80 -15.48
N ASN A 29 4.13 12.17 -16.64
CA ASN A 29 2.97 11.32 -16.86
C ASN A 29 2.94 10.13 -15.88
N ARG A 30 4.11 9.51 -15.62
CA ARG A 30 4.22 8.41 -14.66
C ARG A 30 3.98 8.86 -13.23
N LEU A 31 4.49 10.03 -12.82
CA LEU A 31 4.25 10.58 -11.48
C LEU A 31 2.75 10.74 -11.19
N ILE A 32 2.01 11.32 -12.14
CA ILE A 32 0.56 11.51 -12.01
C ILE A 32 -0.15 10.15 -11.89
N ALA A 33 0.07 9.25 -12.85
CA ALA A 33 -0.58 7.94 -12.88
C ALA A 33 -0.26 7.10 -11.63
N LEU A 34 1.01 7.10 -11.20
CA LEU A 34 1.45 6.36 -10.02
C LEU A 34 0.85 6.92 -8.74
N SER A 35 0.81 8.25 -8.59
CA SER A 35 0.21 8.87 -7.40
C SER A 35 -1.28 8.53 -7.29
N PHE A 36 -2.03 8.61 -8.38
CA PHE A 36 -3.44 8.22 -8.41
C PHE A 36 -3.60 6.74 -8.05
N HIS A 37 -2.83 5.86 -8.70
CA HIS A 37 -2.94 4.43 -8.50
C HIS A 37 -2.66 4.00 -7.05
N ILE A 38 -1.61 4.54 -6.42
CA ILE A 38 -1.29 4.21 -5.03
C ILE A 38 -2.33 4.81 -4.07
N ARG A 39 -2.71 6.07 -4.25
CA ARG A 39 -3.66 6.73 -3.33
C ARG A 39 -5.05 6.10 -3.37
N GLU A 40 -5.49 5.64 -4.53
CA GLU A 40 -6.83 5.08 -4.72
C GLU A 40 -6.90 3.59 -4.40
N TYR A 41 -5.94 2.81 -4.91
CA TYR A 41 -6.07 1.34 -4.89
C TYR A 41 -5.23 0.66 -3.81
N TYR A 42 -4.18 1.29 -3.31
CA TYR A 42 -3.40 0.74 -2.20
C TYR A 42 -3.92 1.21 -0.84
N TRP A 43 -4.69 2.29 -0.80
CA TRP A 43 -5.22 2.81 0.46
C TRP A 43 -6.24 1.87 1.07
N VAL A 44 -6.13 1.63 2.37
CA VAL A 44 -7.10 0.90 3.16
C VAL A 44 -7.35 1.60 4.50
N ASP A 45 -8.63 1.79 4.80
CA ASP A 45 -9.17 2.23 6.08
C ASP A 45 -10.47 1.46 6.35
N MET A 46 -11.14 1.71 7.47
CA MET A 46 -12.39 1.02 7.79
C MET A 46 -13.49 1.24 6.73
N LYS A 47 -13.51 2.41 6.08
CA LYS A 47 -14.50 2.71 5.03
C LYS A 47 -14.20 1.89 3.77
N LYS A 48 -12.93 1.83 3.35
CA LYS A 48 -12.49 1.06 2.19
C LYS A 48 -12.63 -0.44 2.42
N LEU A 49 -12.36 -0.95 3.62
CA LEU A 49 -12.63 -2.35 3.97
C LEU A 49 -14.11 -2.70 3.81
N ASN A 50 -15.02 -1.85 4.28
CA ASN A 50 -16.45 -2.04 4.10
C ASN A 50 -16.89 -2.01 2.63
N GLU A 51 -16.19 -1.24 1.79
CA GLU A 51 -16.40 -1.22 0.34
C GLU A 51 -15.95 -2.55 -0.29
N ILE A 52 -14.72 -3.00 0.00
CA ILE A 52 -14.16 -4.26 -0.52
C ILE A 52 -15.01 -5.45 -0.10
N TYR A 53 -15.52 -5.46 1.14
CA TYR A 53 -16.41 -6.52 1.65
C TYR A 53 -17.72 -6.64 0.85
N ARG A 54 -18.11 -5.58 0.13
CA ARG A 54 -19.33 -5.51 -0.70
C ARG A 54 -19.04 -5.62 -2.19
N TYR A 55 -17.81 -5.91 -2.59
CA TYR A 55 -17.46 -6.09 -3.99
C TYR A 55 -18.26 -7.22 -4.60
N LYS A 56 -18.75 -6.96 -5.82
CA LYS A 56 -19.21 -8.02 -6.71
C LYS A 56 -18.01 -8.52 -7.49
N THR A 57 -17.98 -9.82 -7.72
CA THR A 57 -16.95 -10.49 -8.53
C THR A 57 -17.37 -10.53 -9.99
N GLU A 58 -16.41 -10.80 -10.87
CA GLU A 58 -16.65 -10.99 -12.31
C GLU A 58 -17.26 -9.76 -13.01
N GLU A 59 -16.96 -8.56 -12.51
CA GLU A 59 -17.34 -7.31 -13.16
C GLU A 59 -16.51 -7.10 -14.44
N TYR A 60 -17.16 -7.09 -15.59
CA TYR A 60 -16.53 -6.82 -16.88
C TYR A 60 -17.06 -5.51 -17.47
N SER A 61 -16.49 -4.39 -17.01
CA SER A 61 -16.81 -3.04 -17.50
C SER A 61 -15.67 -2.07 -17.19
N TYR A 62 -15.54 -0.99 -17.97
CA TYR A 62 -14.66 0.14 -17.63
C TYR A 62 -15.13 0.88 -16.36
N ASP A 63 -16.42 0.80 -16.05
CA ASP A 63 -17.05 1.40 -14.86
C ASP A 63 -17.11 0.43 -13.67
N ALA A 64 -16.39 -0.69 -13.73
CA ALA A 64 -16.32 -1.66 -12.64
C ALA A 64 -15.72 -1.02 -11.37
N VAL A 65 -16.36 -1.27 -10.24
CA VAL A 65 -15.86 -0.86 -8.92
C VAL A 65 -14.73 -1.80 -8.52
N ASN A 66 -14.91 -3.10 -8.73
CA ASN A 66 -13.92 -4.13 -8.44
C ASN A 66 -12.94 -4.32 -9.60
N LYS A 67 -12.10 -3.31 -9.88
CA LYS A 67 -11.19 -3.30 -11.04
C LYS A 67 -10.18 -4.44 -11.08
N PHE A 68 -9.87 -5.03 -9.92
CA PHE A 68 -8.88 -6.11 -9.80
C PHE A 68 -9.52 -7.47 -9.57
N ASN A 69 -10.86 -7.58 -9.62
CA ASN A 69 -11.59 -8.82 -9.35
C ASN A 69 -11.19 -9.46 -8.01
N ILE A 70 -11.12 -8.65 -6.96
CA ILE A 70 -10.79 -9.09 -5.61
C ILE A 70 -11.99 -9.80 -5.02
N TYR A 71 -11.74 -10.98 -4.46
CA TYR A 71 -12.74 -11.75 -3.75
C TYR A 71 -12.81 -11.24 -2.30
N PRO A 72 -13.99 -10.86 -1.78
CA PRO A 72 -14.15 -10.41 -0.40
C PRO A 72 -13.60 -11.39 0.64
N ASP A 73 -13.66 -12.70 0.34
CA ASP A 73 -13.13 -13.78 1.19
C ASP A 73 -11.60 -13.73 1.39
N GLN A 74 -10.88 -12.91 0.60
CA GLN A 74 -9.44 -12.69 0.79
C GLN A 74 -9.12 -11.71 1.93
N ILE A 75 -10.12 -10.96 2.44
CA ILE A 75 -9.89 -10.08 3.59
C ILE A 75 -9.60 -10.98 4.79
N PRO A 76 -8.39 -10.89 5.38
CA PRO A 76 -8.03 -11.80 6.45
C PRO A 76 -8.80 -11.42 7.73
N PRO A 77 -9.22 -12.41 8.55
CA PRO A 77 -10.04 -12.14 9.73
C PRO A 77 -9.41 -11.16 10.72
N TRP A 78 -8.08 -11.19 10.87
CA TRP A 78 -7.35 -10.29 11.77
C TRP A 78 -7.52 -8.82 11.40
N LEU A 79 -7.70 -8.48 10.13
CA LEU A 79 -7.65 -7.10 9.66
C LEU A 79 -8.84 -6.27 10.13
N VAL A 80 -10.03 -6.88 10.17
CA VAL A 80 -11.27 -6.18 10.57
C VAL A 80 -11.20 -5.80 12.05
N GLU A 81 -10.69 -6.69 12.90
CA GLU A 81 -10.49 -6.43 14.33
C GLU A 81 -9.29 -5.52 14.59
N TRP A 82 -8.27 -5.59 13.72
CA TRP A 82 -7.05 -4.82 13.86
C TRP A 82 -7.22 -3.37 13.40
N MET A 83 -8.05 -3.07 12.40
CA MET A 83 -8.23 -1.71 11.88
C MET A 83 -8.91 -0.78 12.92
N PRO A 84 -8.30 0.35 13.32
CA PRO A 84 -8.92 1.30 14.23
C PRO A 84 -10.08 2.07 13.56
N GLY A 85 -10.94 2.68 14.37
CA GLY A 85 -12.02 3.55 13.86
C GLY A 85 -11.53 4.83 13.19
N ARG A 86 -10.32 5.29 13.53
CA ARG A 86 -9.61 6.40 12.90
C ARG A 86 -8.20 5.94 12.55
N GLY A 87 -7.83 6.09 11.28
CA GLY A 87 -6.54 5.67 10.74
C GLY A 87 -6.70 4.81 9.50
N GLY A 88 -5.57 4.56 8.84
CA GLY A 88 -5.50 3.78 7.60
C GLY A 88 -4.07 3.68 7.11
N TYR A 89 -3.83 2.84 6.11
CA TYR A 89 -2.50 2.65 5.55
C TYR A 89 -2.54 2.23 4.08
N LEU A 90 -1.36 2.18 3.46
CA LEU A 90 -1.15 1.59 2.15
C LEU A 90 -0.83 0.11 2.30
N ILE A 91 -1.64 -0.76 1.70
CA ILE A 91 -1.47 -2.22 1.69
C ILE A 91 -0.13 -2.63 1.07
N GLY A 92 0.33 -3.83 1.39
CA GLY A 92 1.62 -4.34 0.93
C GLY A 92 1.69 -4.56 -0.58
N ASN A 93 0.61 -5.06 -1.18
CA ASN A 93 0.59 -5.40 -2.60
C ASN A 93 -0.83 -5.42 -3.18
N LEU A 94 -0.90 -5.20 -4.49
CA LEU A 94 -2.13 -5.27 -5.28
C LEU A 94 -1.85 -5.89 -6.64
N GLN A 95 -2.57 -6.96 -6.96
CA GLN A 95 -2.45 -7.73 -8.19
C GLN A 95 -3.84 -8.18 -8.67
N PRO A 96 -3.98 -8.63 -9.93
CA PRO A 96 -5.22 -9.25 -10.39
C PRO A 96 -5.62 -10.40 -9.46
N ALA A 97 -6.84 -10.34 -8.95
CA ALA A 97 -7.44 -11.28 -8.01
C ALA A 97 -6.65 -11.50 -6.70
N HIS A 98 -5.76 -10.56 -6.31
CA HIS A 98 -5.01 -10.69 -5.07
C HIS A 98 -4.67 -9.34 -4.44
N MET A 99 -4.97 -9.19 -3.15
CA MET A 99 -4.50 -8.09 -2.30
C MET A 99 -3.70 -8.65 -1.11
N ASP A 100 -2.51 -8.10 -0.86
CA ASP A 100 -1.75 -8.38 0.35
C ASP A 100 -1.99 -7.25 1.36
N PHE A 101 -2.84 -7.53 2.34
CA PHE A 101 -3.23 -6.56 3.35
C PHE A 101 -2.17 -6.31 4.43
N ARG A 102 -1.00 -6.96 4.42
CA ARG A 102 0.01 -6.71 5.45
C ARG A 102 0.47 -5.26 5.44
N PHE A 103 0.67 -4.70 6.62
CA PHE A 103 1.27 -3.39 6.81
C PHE A 103 2.78 -3.49 6.60
N PHE A 104 3.36 -2.62 5.76
CA PHE A 104 4.82 -2.51 5.59
C PHE A 104 5.28 -1.12 6.01
N SER A 105 6.15 -1.07 7.02
CA SER A 105 6.56 0.20 7.65
C SER A 105 7.30 1.11 6.68
N LEU A 106 8.29 0.59 5.95
CA LEU A 106 9.07 1.39 5.00
C LEU A 106 8.17 1.99 3.90
N GLY A 107 7.24 1.21 3.37
CA GLY A 107 6.33 1.67 2.31
C GLY A 107 5.44 2.82 2.77
N ASN A 108 4.87 2.70 3.97
CA ASN A 108 3.96 3.69 4.54
C ASN A 108 4.72 4.96 4.96
N LEU A 109 5.77 4.83 5.78
CA LEU A 109 6.55 5.97 6.26
C LEU A 109 7.21 6.72 5.09
N TRP A 110 7.76 6.02 4.11
CA TRP A 110 8.37 6.68 2.95
C TRP A 110 7.32 7.38 2.08
N SER A 111 6.08 6.88 2.03
CA SER A 111 5.00 7.55 1.29
C SER A 111 4.58 8.87 1.94
N VAL A 112 4.67 8.97 3.27
CA VAL A 112 4.50 10.24 4.00
C VAL A 112 5.65 11.20 3.67
N VAL A 113 6.90 10.74 3.83
CA VAL A 113 8.10 11.57 3.60
C VAL A 113 8.19 12.06 2.16
N SER A 114 7.86 11.23 1.18
CA SER A 114 7.94 11.59 -0.24
C SER A 114 6.71 12.33 -0.77
N SER A 115 5.74 12.69 0.08
CA SER A 115 4.45 13.29 -0.31
C SER A 115 3.65 12.46 -1.32
N LEU A 116 3.86 11.13 -1.32
CA LEU A 116 3.05 10.21 -2.12
C LEU A 116 1.67 10.05 -1.50
N ALA A 117 1.59 9.90 -0.17
CA ALA A 117 0.32 9.96 0.56
C ALA A 117 -0.22 11.40 0.55
N THR A 118 -1.54 11.56 0.56
CA THR A 118 -2.15 12.88 0.82
C THR A 118 -1.90 13.30 2.27
N SER A 119 -2.16 14.57 2.61
CA SER A 119 -2.07 15.02 4.02
C SER A 119 -2.98 14.21 4.94
N GLU A 120 -4.23 13.98 4.51
CA GLU A 120 -5.20 13.16 5.25
C GLU A 120 -4.72 11.71 5.42
N GLN A 121 -4.19 11.08 4.35
CA GLN A 121 -3.64 9.74 4.43
C GLN A 121 -2.40 9.68 5.33
N SER A 122 -1.58 10.72 5.32
CA SER A 122 -0.38 10.81 6.16
C SER A 122 -0.76 10.89 7.64
N GLU A 123 -1.72 11.75 7.98
CA GLU A 123 -2.28 11.83 9.34
C GLU A 123 -2.90 10.50 9.74
N ALA A 124 -3.69 9.86 8.86
CA ALA A 124 -4.31 8.57 9.15
C ALA A 124 -3.30 7.42 9.33
N ILE A 125 -2.15 7.44 8.63
CA ILE A 125 -1.05 6.49 8.86
C ILE A 125 -0.45 6.70 10.24
N LEU A 126 -0.25 7.95 10.66
CA LEU A 126 0.31 8.25 11.99
C LEU A 126 -0.69 7.92 13.10
N ASP A 127 -1.98 8.23 12.91
CA ASP A 127 -3.07 7.85 13.81
C ASP A 127 -3.15 6.32 13.97
N LEU A 128 -2.96 5.57 12.88
CA LEU A 128 -2.90 4.09 12.92
C LEU A 128 -1.70 3.61 13.75
N ILE A 129 -0.51 4.18 13.52
CA ILE A 129 0.71 3.80 14.25
C ILE A 129 0.56 4.09 15.74
N GLU A 130 -0.04 5.21 16.11
CA GLU A 130 -0.35 5.53 17.51
C GLU A 130 -1.37 4.55 18.10
N ALA A 131 -2.47 4.27 17.40
CA ALA A 131 -3.52 3.36 17.86
C ALA A 131 -3.04 1.89 17.95
N LYS A 132 -2.07 1.49 17.13
CA LYS A 132 -1.51 0.13 17.06
C LYS A 132 -0.04 0.09 17.46
N TRP A 133 0.33 0.96 18.41
CA TRP A 133 1.70 1.10 18.88
C TRP A 133 2.30 -0.21 19.38
N THR A 134 1.53 -1.00 20.13
CA THR A 134 1.96 -2.30 20.66
C THR A 134 2.29 -3.31 19.56
N ASP A 135 1.63 -3.21 18.41
CA ASP A 135 1.76 -4.17 17.33
C ASP A 135 2.86 -3.76 16.35
N LEU A 136 3.00 -2.45 16.09
CA LEU A 136 3.90 -1.90 15.07
C LEU A 136 5.26 -1.45 15.62
N VAL A 137 5.32 -1.03 16.89
CA VAL A 137 6.52 -0.49 17.53
C VAL A 137 6.93 -1.32 18.75
N ALA A 138 5.99 -1.61 19.67
CA ALA A 138 6.25 -2.31 20.92
C ALA A 138 7.47 -1.73 21.67
N GLU A 139 8.37 -2.59 22.14
CA GLU A 139 9.62 -2.22 22.81
C GLU A 139 10.80 -1.99 21.84
N MET A 140 10.66 -2.39 20.56
CA MET A 140 11.72 -2.31 19.56
C MET A 140 11.18 -1.67 18.26
N PRO A 141 11.29 -0.34 18.11
CA PRO A 141 10.90 0.35 16.88
C PRO A 141 11.82 -0.07 15.71
N VAL A 142 11.32 -0.37 14.51
CA VAL A 142 9.92 -0.54 14.08
C VAL A 142 9.82 -1.90 13.39
N LYS A 143 8.67 -2.59 13.49
CA LYS A 143 8.47 -3.84 12.75
C LYS A 143 8.56 -3.61 11.25
N ILE A 144 9.18 -4.53 10.51
CA ILE A 144 9.31 -4.44 9.05
C ILE A 144 7.93 -4.58 8.40
N CYS A 145 7.16 -5.57 8.84
CA CYS A 145 5.79 -5.79 8.42
C CYS A 145 4.92 -6.34 9.57
N TYR A 146 3.60 -6.26 9.40
CA TYR A 146 2.62 -6.82 10.32
C TYR A 146 1.38 -7.33 9.57
N PRO A 147 0.80 -8.48 9.96
CA PRO A 147 1.35 -9.48 10.88
C PRO A 147 2.47 -10.32 10.23
N ALA A 148 3.08 -11.20 11.03
CA ALA A 148 3.97 -12.25 10.52
C ALA A 148 3.16 -13.34 9.81
N LEU A 149 3.83 -14.08 8.92
CA LEU A 149 3.26 -15.27 8.31
C LEU A 149 3.43 -16.44 9.27
N GLU A 150 2.38 -17.23 9.50
CA GLU A 150 2.41 -18.36 10.42
C GLU A 150 1.89 -19.64 9.76
N GLY A 151 2.30 -20.79 10.31
CA GLY A 151 1.78 -22.10 9.92
C GLY A 151 1.90 -22.39 8.42
N GLU A 152 0.77 -22.67 7.78
CA GLU A 152 0.73 -23.02 6.35
C GLU A 152 1.08 -21.84 5.45
N GLU A 153 0.69 -20.63 5.84
CA GLU A 153 0.97 -19.43 5.07
C GLU A 153 2.48 -19.17 4.99
N TRP A 154 3.18 -19.35 6.12
CA TRP A 154 4.64 -19.31 6.16
C TRP A 154 5.26 -20.37 5.25
N ARG A 155 4.80 -21.63 5.34
CA ARG A 155 5.35 -22.73 4.53
C ARG A 155 5.22 -22.46 3.03
N ILE A 156 4.05 -22.00 2.59
CA ILE A 156 3.75 -21.76 1.18
C ILE A 156 4.49 -20.53 0.66
N ILE A 157 4.39 -19.38 1.35
CA ILE A 157 4.89 -18.11 0.83
C ILE A 157 6.42 -18.02 0.94
N THR A 158 7.00 -18.50 2.04
CA THR A 158 8.46 -18.43 2.25
C THR A 158 9.20 -19.63 1.66
N GLY A 159 8.48 -20.70 1.30
CA GLY A 159 9.11 -21.98 0.96
C GLY A 159 9.71 -22.70 2.17
N SER A 160 9.13 -22.48 3.37
CA SER A 160 9.65 -22.95 4.66
C SER A 160 11.05 -22.43 4.98
N ASP A 161 11.30 -21.14 4.71
CA ASP A 161 12.59 -20.50 4.96
C ASP A 161 12.82 -20.30 6.47
N PRO A 162 13.79 -21.02 7.08
CA PRO A 162 14.03 -20.95 8.52
C PRO A 162 14.54 -19.59 9.01
N LYS A 163 14.93 -18.67 8.13
CA LYS A 163 15.32 -17.31 8.52
C LYS A 163 14.13 -16.38 8.76
N ASN A 164 12.97 -16.73 8.21
CA ASN A 164 11.77 -15.89 8.22
C ASN A 164 10.68 -16.51 9.12
N THR A 165 11.07 -17.08 10.26
CA THR A 165 10.15 -17.62 11.28
C THR A 165 9.65 -16.55 12.23
#